data_AF-A0A5D6YEJ1-F1
#
_entry.id   AF-A0A5D6YEJ1-F1
#
_cell.length_a   1.000
_cell.length_b   1.000
_cell.length_c   1.000
_cell.angle_alpha   90.00
_cell.angle_beta   90.00
_cell.angle_gamma   90.00
#
_symmetry.space_group_name_H-M   'P 1'
#
loop_
_entity.id
_entity.type
_entity.pdbx_description
1 polymer ?
#
loop_
_entity_poly.entity_id
_entity_poly.type
_entity_poly.pdbx_seq_one_letter_code
_entity_poly.pdbx_strand_id
1 'polypeptide(L)'
;MVRWLHEHGFFISSSLADGAASSGDLDVLLFFYSLGPELATIDSDAIWHAASNGHLHVLEFLMQQREWDLSESISEAYEAAAGTGQLHVIQYLHESGIRCTEQNPIDEAATNGHLDTAMYLHMNRIGSCSKDALTGAVKNGHLDIVKFLCANGRTRCKDETFTSVVKSGRLDILQILCESRVGYAVECAMMAAIELGKVDFVKFLYVLAPTSFFDWQAMHCAAGHGHFDIVKFLHENREEGCGSTTVSYAHESGHHDIVDY
;
A
#
# COMPACT_ATOMS: atom_id res chain seq x y z
N MET A 1 7.54 -26.97 29.86
CA MET A 1 8.05 -25.71 30.47
C MET A 1 6.93 -24.90 31.13
N VAL A 2 5.84 -24.61 30.41
CA VAL A 2 4.72 -23.79 30.94
C VAL A 2 4.05 -24.39 32.19
N ARG A 3 3.83 -25.71 32.24
CA ARG A 3 3.34 -26.42 33.45
C ARG A 3 4.23 -26.19 34.67
N TRP A 4 5.55 -26.27 34.48
CA TRP A 4 6.53 -26.06 35.53
C TRP A 4 6.51 -24.61 36.04
N LEU A 5 6.38 -23.63 35.15
CA LEU A 5 6.29 -22.22 35.53
C LEU A 5 5.05 -21.95 36.41
N HIS A 6 3.90 -22.50 36.04
CA HIS A 6 2.68 -22.38 36.85
C HIS A 6 2.83 -23.06 38.22
N GLU A 7 3.38 -24.29 38.26
CA GLU A 7 3.62 -25.03 39.51
C GLU A 7 4.56 -24.30 40.48
N HIS A 8 5.41 -23.40 39.98
CA HIS A 8 6.35 -22.59 40.78
C HIS A 8 5.86 -21.16 41.02
N GLY A 9 4.57 -20.87 40.77
CA GLY A 9 3.92 -19.61 41.13
C GLY A 9 4.27 -18.43 40.21
N PHE A 10 4.80 -18.68 39.01
CA PHE A 10 4.96 -17.63 38.01
C PHE A 10 3.59 -17.20 37.47
N PHE A 11 3.38 -15.89 37.39
CA PHE A 11 2.13 -15.30 36.90
C PHE A 11 1.92 -15.62 35.42
N ILE A 12 0.74 -16.14 35.08
CA ILE A 12 0.29 -16.32 33.70
C ILE A 12 -0.42 -15.02 33.30
N SER A 13 0.20 -14.27 32.40
CA SER A 13 -0.34 -13.01 31.85
C SER A 13 -0.95 -13.22 30.46
N SER A 14 -1.77 -12.27 29.99
CA SER A 14 -2.26 -12.22 28.60
C SER A 14 -1.13 -12.36 27.59
N SER A 15 0.03 -11.75 27.85
CA SER A 15 1.23 -11.86 26.99
C SER A 15 1.76 -13.28 26.76
N LEU A 16 1.49 -14.23 27.66
CA LEU A 16 1.81 -15.65 27.44
C LEU A 16 0.81 -16.31 26.48
N ALA A 17 -0.47 -15.93 26.54
CA ALA A 17 -1.47 -16.35 25.57
C ALA A 17 -1.17 -15.75 24.19
N ASP A 18 -0.75 -14.48 24.11
CA ASP A 18 -0.35 -13.83 22.86
C ASP A 18 0.85 -14.53 22.22
N GLY A 19 1.86 -14.88 23.04
CA GLY A 19 3.02 -15.63 22.59
C GLY A 19 2.67 -17.04 22.09
N ALA A 20 1.75 -17.73 22.78
CA ALA A 20 1.24 -19.02 22.34
C ALA A 20 0.43 -18.89 21.04
N ALA A 21 -0.40 -17.86 20.91
CA ALA A 21 -1.16 -17.59 19.69
C ALA A 21 -0.27 -17.23 18.51
N SER A 22 0.75 -16.40 18.75
CA SER A 22 1.77 -15.98 17.77
C SER A 22 2.65 -17.13 17.29
N SER A 23 2.85 -18.16 18.12
CA SER A 23 3.61 -19.36 17.75
C SER A 23 2.75 -20.54 17.28
N GLY A 24 1.42 -20.42 17.37
CA GLY A 24 0.50 -21.49 17.02
C GLY A 24 0.44 -22.62 18.05
N ASP A 25 0.89 -22.39 19.29
CA ASP A 25 0.94 -23.40 20.35
C ASP A 25 -0.44 -23.52 21.05
N LEU A 26 -1.33 -24.27 20.40
CA LEU A 26 -2.67 -24.55 20.91
C LEU A 26 -2.64 -25.34 22.23
N ASP A 27 -1.64 -26.18 22.46
CA ASP A 27 -1.53 -26.98 23.68
C ASP A 27 -1.32 -26.09 24.91
N VAL A 28 -0.53 -25.03 24.75
CA VAL A 28 -0.32 -24.02 25.79
C VAL A 28 -1.60 -23.23 26.06
N LEU A 29 -2.34 -22.84 25.01
CA LEU A 29 -3.63 -22.14 25.16
C LEU A 29 -4.68 -23.02 25.84
N LEU A 30 -4.80 -24.30 25.45
CA LEU A 30 -5.70 -25.27 26.08
C LEU A 30 -5.33 -25.48 27.55
N PHE A 31 -4.03 -25.54 27.87
CA PHE A 31 -3.58 -25.63 29.24
C PHE A 31 -3.99 -24.39 30.06
N PHE A 32 -3.79 -23.17 29.53
CA PHE A 32 -4.24 -21.96 30.21
C PHE A 32 -5.75 -21.93 30.44
N TYR A 33 -6.52 -22.31 29.43
CA TYR A 33 -7.99 -22.38 29.54
C TYR A 33 -8.43 -23.40 30.60
N SER A 34 -7.71 -24.52 30.74
CA SER A 34 -7.97 -25.54 31.77
C SER A 34 -7.71 -25.07 33.20
N LEU A 35 -6.87 -24.05 33.39
CA LEU A 35 -6.58 -23.45 34.70
C LEU A 35 -7.62 -22.39 35.10
N GLY A 36 -8.40 -21.90 34.14
CA GLY A 36 -9.50 -20.95 34.34
C GLY A 36 -9.57 -19.94 33.19
N PRO A 37 -10.75 -19.68 32.60
CA PRO A 37 -10.90 -18.75 31.47
C PRO A 37 -10.49 -17.31 31.80
N GLU A 38 -10.55 -16.91 33.08
CA GLU A 38 -10.08 -15.59 33.54
C GLU A 38 -8.55 -15.39 33.44
N LEU A 39 -7.77 -16.48 33.38
CA LEU A 39 -6.31 -16.45 33.18
C LEU A 39 -5.91 -16.50 31.71
N ALA A 40 -6.86 -16.84 30.85
CA ALA A 40 -6.73 -16.91 29.40
C ALA A 40 -7.66 -15.88 28.77
N THR A 41 -7.61 -14.63 29.23
CA THR A 41 -8.33 -13.52 28.59
C THR A 41 -7.91 -13.47 27.14
N ILE A 42 -8.81 -13.86 26.24
CA ILE A 42 -8.66 -13.70 24.81
C ILE A 42 -8.86 -12.21 24.56
N ASP A 43 -7.76 -11.48 24.45
CA ASP A 43 -7.80 -10.12 23.95
C ASP A 43 -7.71 -10.13 22.41
N SER A 44 -7.88 -8.94 21.83
CA SER A 44 -7.69 -8.68 20.41
C SER A 44 -6.31 -9.13 19.90
N ASP A 45 -5.27 -9.05 20.74
CA ASP A 45 -3.88 -9.28 20.35
C ASP A 45 -3.62 -10.77 20.06
N ALA A 46 -4.13 -11.68 20.89
CA ALA A 46 -4.04 -13.12 20.62
C ALA A 46 -4.73 -13.51 19.29
N ILE A 47 -5.90 -12.93 19.00
CA ILE A 47 -6.61 -13.14 17.73
C ILE A 47 -5.81 -12.57 16.56
N TRP A 48 -5.29 -11.35 16.70
CA TRP A 48 -4.45 -10.70 15.70
C TRP A 48 -3.21 -11.55 15.39
N HIS A 49 -2.51 -12.03 16.42
CA HIS A 49 -1.30 -12.84 16.26
C HIS A 49 -1.58 -14.19 15.60
N ALA A 50 -2.66 -14.87 15.98
CA ALA A 50 -3.04 -16.13 15.33
C ALA A 50 -3.41 -15.91 13.87
N ALA A 51 -4.16 -14.84 13.56
CA ALA A 51 -4.57 -14.51 12.19
C ALA A 51 -3.38 -14.08 11.31
N SER A 52 -2.53 -13.19 11.81
CA SER A 52 -1.31 -12.68 11.14
C SER A 52 -0.32 -13.79 10.78
N ASN A 53 -0.16 -14.76 11.68
CA ASN A 53 0.75 -15.89 11.44
C ASN A 53 0.09 -17.09 10.75
N GLY A 54 -1.21 -17.00 10.42
CA GLY A 54 -1.92 -18.07 9.71
C GLY A 54 -2.22 -19.30 10.57
N HIS A 55 -2.17 -19.19 11.89
CA HIS A 55 -2.44 -20.27 12.84
C HIS A 55 -3.95 -20.53 12.98
N LEU A 56 -4.54 -21.05 11.90
CA LEU A 56 -5.99 -21.28 11.79
C LEU A 56 -6.54 -22.14 12.94
N HIS A 57 -5.83 -23.19 13.37
CA HIS A 57 -6.26 -24.06 14.46
C HIS A 57 -6.34 -23.33 15.81
N VAL A 58 -5.45 -22.36 16.05
CA VAL A 58 -5.55 -21.47 17.21
C VAL A 58 -6.73 -20.53 17.05
N LEU A 59 -6.88 -19.91 15.88
CA LEU A 59 -7.98 -18.99 15.61
C LEU A 59 -9.35 -19.66 15.77
N GLU A 60 -9.50 -20.88 15.26
CA GLU A 60 -10.69 -21.72 15.43
C GLU A 60 -11.00 -21.95 16.90
N PHE A 61 -10.00 -22.32 17.70
CA PHE A 61 -10.15 -22.52 19.14
C PHE A 61 -10.62 -21.22 19.83
N LEU A 62 -9.93 -20.10 19.58
CA LEU A 62 -10.28 -18.79 20.15
C LEU A 62 -11.70 -18.37 19.76
N MET A 63 -12.11 -18.62 18.52
CA MET A 63 -13.45 -18.29 18.00
C MET A 63 -14.57 -19.23 18.46
N GLN A 64 -14.26 -20.40 19.03
CA GLN A 64 -15.28 -21.28 19.62
C GLN A 64 -15.70 -20.84 21.02
N GLN A 65 -14.87 -20.07 21.72
CA GLN A 65 -15.12 -19.60 23.08
C GLN A 65 -16.05 -18.36 23.15
N ARG A 66 -16.97 -18.21 22.19
CA ARG A 66 -17.80 -17.03 21.84
C ARG A 66 -18.74 -16.50 22.94
N GLU A 67 -18.21 -15.92 24.00
CA GLU A 67 -19.00 -15.12 24.96
C GLU A 67 -18.90 -13.60 24.73
N TRP A 68 -18.09 -13.13 23.77
CA TRP A 68 -17.72 -11.72 23.64
C TRP A 68 -18.21 -11.09 22.32
N ASP A 69 -18.62 -9.82 22.38
CA ASP A 69 -18.90 -8.99 21.21
C ASP A 69 -17.57 -8.61 20.51
N LEU A 70 -17.07 -9.54 19.69
CA LEU A 70 -15.74 -9.49 19.06
C LEU A 70 -15.73 -8.74 17.72
N SER A 71 -16.69 -7.86 17.45
CA SER A 71 -16.80 -7.20 16.14
C SER A 71 -15.53 -6.42 15.74
N GLU A 72 -14.88 -5.78 16.70
CA GLU A 72 -13.59 -5.08 16.51
C GLU A 72 -12.43 -6.06 16.26
N SER A 73 -12.23 -7.04 17.15
CA SER A 73 -11.15 -8.05 17.04
C SER A 73 -11.27 -8.93 15.78
N ILE A 74 -12.49 -9.15 15.29
CA ILE A 74 -12.75 -9.85 14.03
C ILE A 74 -12.27 -9.04 12.83
N SER A 75 -12.49 -7.72 12.84
CA SER A 75 -12.03 -6.85 11.76
C SER A 75 -10.51 -6.84 11.73
N GLU A 76 -9.87 -6.71 12.91
CA GLU A 76 -8.42 -6.79 13.04
C GLU A 76 -7.85 -8.13 12.55
N ALA A 77 -8.55 -9.24 12.79
CA ALA A 77 -8.15 -10.55 12.25
C ALA A 77 -8.14 -10.57 10.72
N TYR A 78 -9.16 -9.99 10.08
CA TYR A 78 -9.20 -9.85 8.61
C TYR A 78 -8.06 -8.99 8.09
N GLU A 79 -7.78 -7.86 8.75
CA GLU A 79 -6.71 -6.94 8.37
C GLU A 79 -5.33 -7.61 8.52
N ALA A 80 -5.06 -8.22 9.67
CA ALA A 80 -3.82 -8.91 9.96
C ALA A 80 -3.55 -10.06 8.98
N ALA A 81 -4.55 -10.92 8.75
CA ALA A 81 -4.46 -12.00 7.78
C ALA A 81 -4.29 -11.47 6.36
N ALA A 82 -4.90 -10.34 6.01
CA ALA A 82 -4.77 -9.76 4.68
C ALA A 82 -3.38 -9.15 4.45
N GLY A 83 -2.88 -8.37 5.41
CA GLY A 83 -1.56 -7.74 5.38
C GLY A 83 -0.39 -8.73 5.40
N THR A 84 -0.63 -9.96 5.83
CA THR A 84 0.37 -11.05 5.83
C THR A 84 0.11 -12.14 4.77
N GLY A 85 -0.99 -12.04 4.03
CA GLY A 85 -1.30 -12.93 2.92
C GLY A 85 -1.88 -14.30 3.32
N GLN A 86 -2.43 -14.41 4.53
CA GLN A 86 -3.02 -15.65 5.07
C GLN A 86 -4.43 -15.88 4.49
N LEU A 87 -4.49 -16.22 3.20
CA LEU A 87 -5.74 -16.41 2.47
C LEU A 87 -6.65 -17.49 3.10
N HIS A 88 -6.07 -18.58 3.63
CA HIS A 88 -6.85 -19.65 4.27
C HIS A 88 -7.57 -19.18 5.54
N VAL A 89 -6.97 -18.25 6.29
CA VAL A 89 -7.63 -17.62 7.45
C VAL A 89 -8.83 -16.79 6.98
N ILE A 90 -8.64 -15.95 5.95
CA ILE A 90 -9.71 -15.12 5.39
C ILE A 90 -10.86 -15.98 4.85
N GLN A 91 -10.55 -17.08 4.16
CA GLN A 91 -11.53 -18.04 3.67
C GLN A 91 -12.35 -18.63 4.83
N TYR A 92 -11.69 -19.12 5.88
CA TYR A 92 -12.36 -19.64 7.06
C TYR A 92 -13.26 -18.61 7.75
N LEU A 93 -12.76 -17.38 7.94
CA LEU A 93 -13.54 -16.29 8.55
C LEU A 93 -14.81 -16.02 7.75
N HIS A 94 -14.67 -15.94 6.42
CA HIS A 94 -15.79 -15.66 5.53
C HIS A 94 -16.82 -16.80 5.52
N GLU A 95 -16.37 -18.05 5.40
CA GLU A 95 -17.22 -19.25 5.38
C GLU A 95 -17.92 -19.49 6.73
N SER A 96 -17.31 -19.07 7.82
CA SER A 96 -17.88 -19.09 9.17
C SER A 96 -18.98 -18.02 9.40
N GLY A 97 -19.34 -17.27 8.36
CA GLY A 97 -20.36 -16.21 8.41
C GLY A 97 -19.90 -14.95 9.14
N ILE A 98 -18.61 -14.84 9.45
CA ILE A 98 -18.03 -13.70 10.14
C ILE A 98 -17.78 -12.58 9.13
N ARG A 99 -18.46 -11.45 9.30
CA ARG A 99 -18.36 -10.31 8.37
C ARG A 99 -17.32 -9.30 8.84
N CYS A 100 -16.54 -8.79 7.89
CA CYS A 100 -15.73 -7.59 8.08
C CYS A 100 -16.66 -6.37 8.11
N THR A 101 -16.58 -5.54 9.15
CA THR A 101 -17.56 -4.46 9.40
C THR A 101 -17.01 -3.06 9.15
N GLU A 102 -15.73 -2.78 9.41
CA GLU A 102 -15.22 -1.39 9.40
C GLU A 102 -13.92 -1.16 8.62
N GLN A 103 -13.11 -2.19 8.40
CA GLN A 103 -11.76 -2.05 7.82
C GLN A 103 -11.67 -2.42 6.33
N ASN A 104 -10.53 -2.08 5.73
CA ASN A 104 -10.23 -2.34 4.32
C ASN A 104 -9.12 -3.40 4.19
N PRO A 105 -9.40 -4.69 4.41
CA PRO A 105 -8.39 -5.75 4.27
C PRO A 105 -7.80 -5.81 2.85
N ILE A 106 -8.54 -5.34 1.84
CA ILE A 106 -8.02 -5.22 0.47
C ILE A 106 -6.86 -4.22 0.40
N ASP A 107 -6.91 -3.14 1.18
CA ASP A 107 -5.86 -2.12 1.18
C ASP A 107 -4.56 -2.67 1.77
N GLU A 108 -4.65 -3.47 2.84
CA GLU A 108 -3.49 -4.14 3.46
C GLU A 108 -2.90 -5.24 2.57
N ALA A 109 -3.74 -6.10 2.00
CA ALA A 109 -3.27 -7.11 1.05
C ALA A 109 -2.60 -6.46 -0.16
N ALA A 110 -3.14 -5.33 -0.64
CA ALA A 110 -2.57 -4.59 -1.76
C ALA A 110 -1.24 -3.92 -1.41
N THR A 111 -1.16 -3.32 -0.23
CA THR A 111 0.04 -2.63 0.24
C THR A 111 1.19 -3.60 0.49
N ASN A 112 0.91 -4.82 0.94
CA ASN A 112 1.93 -5.83 1.26
C ASN A 112 2.20 -6.84 0.14
N GLY A 113 1.55 -6.73 -1.01
CA GLY A 113 1.90 -7.54 -2.19
C GLY A 113 1.20 -8.90 -2.25
N HIS A 114 0.13 -9.11 -1.50
CA HIS A 114 -0.63 -10.36 -1.46
C HIS A 114 -1.76 -10.38 -2.51
N LEU A 115 -1.40 -10.64 -3.78
CA LEU A 115 -2.32 -10.61 -4.91
C LEU A 115 -3.50 -11.58 -4.75
N ASP A 116 -3.24 -12.85 -4.42
CA ASP A 116 -4.30 -13.87 -4.31
C ASP A 116 -5.32 -13.49 -3.22
N THR A 117 -4.82 -12.94 -2.12
CA THR A 117 -5.64 -12.43 -1.02
C THR A 117 -6.47 -11.22 -1.46
N ALA A 118 -5.86 -10.23 -2.11
CA ALA A 118 -6.56 -9.06 -2.64
C ALA A 118 -7.64 -9.46 -3.67
N MET A 119 -7.35 -10.44 -4.54
CA MET A 119 -8.29 -10.99 -5.51
C MET A 119 -9.47 -11.65 -4.81
N TYR A 120 -9.22 -12.52 -3.82
CA TYR A 120 -10.27 -13.21 -3.09
C TYR A 120 -11.19 -12.25 -2.35
N LEU A 121 -10.62 -11.29 -1.62
CA LEU A 121 -11.37 -10.27 -0.89
C LEU A 121 -12.25 -9.43 -1.84
N HIS A 122 -11.71 -9.01 -2.98
CA HIS A 122 -12.47 -8.25 -3.98
C HIS A 122 -13.62 -9.05 -4.59
N MET A 123 -13.37 -10.30 -5.00
CA MET A 123 -14.36 -11.14 -5.68
C MET A 123 -15.52 -11.51 -4.76
N ASN A 124 -15.25 -11.72 -3.47
CA ASN A 124 -16.26 -12.01 -2.45
C ASN A 124 -16.86 -10.75 -1.81
N ARG A 125 -16.47 -9.55 -2.26
CA ARG A 125 -16.95 -8.26 -1.72
C ARG A 125 -16.73 -8.14 -0.20
N ILE A 126 -15.58 -8.62 0.28
CA ILE A 126 -15.18 -8.56 1.68
C ILE A 126 -14.42 -7.26 1.91
N GLY A 127 -14.98 -6.38 2.74
CA GLY A 127 -14.43 -5.05 3.00
C GLY A 127 -14.60 -4.09 1.82
N SER A 128 -14.08 -2.88 1.99
CA SER A 128 -14.02 -1.87 0.93
C SER A 128 -12.60 -1.73 0.39
N CYS A 129 -12.47 -1.20 -0.82
CA CYS A 129 -11.18 -0.88 -1.44
C CYS A 129 -11.08 0.63 -1.54
N SER A 130 -10.18 1.22 -0.78
CA SER A 130 -9.99 2.67 -0.76
C SER A 130 -8.88 3.10 -1.72
N LYS A 131 -8.59 4.40 -1.76
CA LYS A 131 -7.46 4.93 -2.54
C LYS A 131 -6.11 4.44 -2.02
N ASP A 132 -6.06 3.99 -0.78
CA ASP A 132 -4.84 3.49 -0.13
C ASP A 132 -4.36 2.18 -0.73
N ALA A 133 -5.25 1.28 -1.16
CA ALA A 133 -4.85 0.03 -1.83
C ALA A 133 -3.94 0.27 -3.03
N LEU A 134 -4.38 1.13 -3.95
CA LEU A 134 -3.61 1.43 -5.16
C LEU A 134 -2.36 2.25 -4.84
N THR A 135 -2.47 3.22 -3.93
CA THR A 135 -1.34 4.07 -3.54
C THR A 135 -0.23 3.23 -2.86
N GLY A 136 -0.59 2.33 -1.96
CA GLY A 136 0.31 1.41 -1.26
C GLY A 136 0.95 0.40 -2.21
N ALA A 137 0.15 -0.26 -3.05
CA ALA A 137 0.66 -1.18 -4.07
C ALA A 137 1.67 -0.52 -5.01
N VAL A 138 1.42 0.74 -5.39
CA VAL A 138 2.35 1.53 -6.21
C VAL A 138 3.62 1.88 -5.44
N LYS A 139 3.51 2.41 -4.22
CA LYS A 139 4.66 2.81 -3.38
C LYS A 139 5.60 1.63 -3.10
N ASN A 140 5.05 0.43 -2.91
CA ASN A 140 5.80 -0.79 -2.65
C ASN A 140 6.13 -1.60 -3.91
N GLY A 141 5.73 -1.11 -5.10
CA GLY A 141 6.14 -1.67 -6.39
C GLY A 141 5.45 -2.97 -6.80
N HIS A 142 4.30 -3.30 -6.21
CA HIS A 142 3.51 -4.50 -6.45
C HIS A 142 2.72 -4.42 -7.77
N LEU A 143 3.43 -4.58 -8.89
CA LEU A 143 2.91 -4.37 -10.25
C LEU A 143 1.66 -5.20 -10.57
N ASP A 144 1.62 -6.47 -10.17
CA ASP A 144 0.49 -7.34 -10.51
C ASP A 144 -0.79 -6.94 -9.77
N ILE A 145 -0.65 -6.40 -8.55
CA ILE A 145 -1.74 -5.80 -7.80
C ILE A 145 -2.20 -4.50 -8.44
N VAL A 146 -1.27 -3.65 -8.89
CA VAL A 146 -1.61 -2.42 -9.63
C VAL A 146 -2.45 -2.76 -10.86
N LYS A 147 -2.01 -3.74 -11.68
CA LYS A 147 -2.78 -4.21 -12.85
C LYS A 147 -4.16 -4.71 -12.45
N PHE A 148 -4.23 -5.52 -11.40
CA PHE A 148 -5.49 -6.05 -10.88
C PHE A 148 -6.46 -4.95 -10.43
N LEU A 149 -6.01 -3.99 -9.61
CA LEU A 149 -6.83 -2.90 -9.11
C LEU A 149 -7.30 -1.97 -10.24
N CYS A 150 -6.41 -1.64 -11.18
CA CYS A 150 -6.72 -0.85 -12.36
C CYS A 150 -7.74 -1.53 -13.27
N ALA A 151 -7.59 -2.84 -13.55
CA ALA A 151 -8.51 -3.59 -14.40
C ALA A 151 -9.92 -3.71 -13.82
N ASN A 152 -10.06 -3.69 -12.50
CA ASN A 152 -11.35 -3.80 -11.83
C ASN A 152 -12.05 -2.45 -11.60
N GLY A 153 -11.48 -1.33 -12.07
CA GLY A 153 -12.15 -0.04 -12.26
C GLY A 153 -12.74 0.62 -11.01
N ARG A 154 -12.46 0.10 -9.80
CA ARG A 154 -13.07 0.57 -8.55
C ARG A 154 -12.18 1.51 -7.76
N THR A 155 -10.90 1.60 -8.07
CA THR A 155 -9.94 2.24 -7.18
C THR A 155 -9.40 3.51 -7.84
N ARG A 156 -9.63 4.67 -7.20
CA ARG A 156 -8.91 5.91 -7.50
C ARG A 156 -7.58 5.87 -6.76
N CYS A 157 -6.55 6.57 -7.24
CA CYS A 157 -5.33 6.78 -6.46
C CYS A 157 -5.34 8.15 -5.75
N LYS A 158 -4.42 8.36 -4.80
CA LYS A 158 -4.11 9.70 -4.29
C LYS A 158 -3.21 10.45 -5.27
N ASP A 159 -3.19 11.78 -5.25
CA ASP A 159 -2.34 12.58 -6.15
C ASP A 159 -0.85 12.29 -5.94
N GLU A 160 -0.44 12.04 -4.68
CA GLU A 160 0.92 11.61 -4.31
C GLU A 160 1.38 10.29 -4.96
N THR A 161 0.44 9.50 -5.50
CA THR A 161 0.76 8.23 -6.16
C THR A 161 1.62 8.48 -7.39
N PHE A 162 1.24 9.44 -8.23
CA PHE A 162 1.97 9.76 -9.45
C PHE A 162 3.39 10.26 -9.15
N THR A 163 3.53 11.13 -8.16
CA THR A 163 4.86 11.58 -7.69
C THR A 163 5.70 10.41 -7.17
N SER A 164 5.10 9.44 -6.48
CA SER A 164 5.80 8.24 -5.99
C SER A 164 6.26 7.33 -7.13
N VAL A 165 5.46 7.21 -8.20
CA VAL A 165 5.85 6.47 -9.42
C VAL A 165 7.06 7.11 -10.10
N VAL A 166 7.08 8.44 -10.22
CA VAL A 166 8.20 9.18 -10.80
C VAL A 166 9.47 9.03 -9.95
N LYS A 167 9.35 9.18 -8.63
CA LYS A 167 10.46 9.01 -7.68
C LYS A 167 11.07 7.61 -7.75
N SER A 168 10.24 6.58 -7.87
CA SER A 168 10.68 5.19 -8.00
C SER A 168 11.20 4.84 -9.41
N GLY A 169 11.01 5.71 -10.40
CA GLY A 169 11.46 5.48 -11.78
C GLY A 169 10.66 4.38 -12.51
N ARG A 170 9.46 4.05 -12.03
CA ARG A 170 8.60 2.98 -12.54
C ARG A 170 7.72 3.46 -13.70
N LEU A 171 8.30 3.67 -14.88
CA LEU A 171 7.56 4.13 -16.07
C LEU A 171 6.47 3.14 -16.50
N ASP A 172 6.69 1.85 -16.26
CA ASP A 172 5.73 0.76 -16.45
C ASP A 172 4.44 0.97 -15.65
N ILE A 173 4.55 1.35 -14.38
CA ILE A 173 3.40 1.65 -13.52
C ILE A 173 2.71 2.92 -14.00
N LEU A 174 3.46 3.97 -14.36
CA LEU A 174 2.89 5.21 -14.87
C LEU A 174 2.02 4.96 -16.11
N GLN A 175 2.51 4.14 -17.03
CA GLN A 175 1.78 3.76 -18.23
C GLN A 175 0.45 3.08 -17.89
N ILE A 176 0.46 2.09 -16.99
CA ILE A 176 -0.76 1.39 -16.56
C ILE A 176 -1.77 2.36 -15.95
N LEU A 177 -1.32 3.26 -15.07
CA LEU A 177 -2.20 4.24 -14.42
C LEU A 177 -2.86 5.19 -15.44
N CYS A 178 -2.08 5.68 -16.41
CA CYS A 178 -2.57 6.56 -17.48
C CYS A 178 -3.56 5.84 -18.41
N GLU A 179 -3.27 4.60 -18.83
CA GLU A 179 -4.15 3.80 -19.69
C GLU A 179 -5.47 3.45 -19.00
N SER A 180 -5.41 3.17 -17.70
CA SER A 180 -6.57 2.74 -16.91
C SER A 180 -7.52 3.88 -16.52
N ARG A 181 -7.19 5.13 -16.88
CA ARG A 181 -7.92 6.36 -16.49
C ARG A 181 -8.11 6.50 -14.98
N VAL A 182 -7.19 5.91 -14.20
CA VAL A 182 -7.22 5.96 -12.74
C VAL A 182 -6.52 7.25 -12.31
N GLY A 183 -7.25 8.37 -12.43
CA GLY A 183 -6.80 9.70 -12.01
C GLY A 183 -6.30 10.59 -13.16
N TYR A 184 -6.39 11.90 -12.94
CA TYR A 184 -6.01 12.97 -13.88
C TYR A 184 -4.78 13.76 -13.43
N ALA A 185 -4.03 13.29 -12.42
CA ALA A 185 -2.91 14.01 -11.83
C ALA A 185 -1.61 13.89 -12.66
N VAL A 186 -1.72 14.05 -13.98
CA VAL A 186 -0.60 14.11 -14.93
C VAL A 186 0.31 15.30 -14.62
N GLU A 187 -0.26 16.38 -14.08
CA GLU A 187 0.47 17.58 -13.67
C GLU A 187 1.49 17.30 -12.56
N CYS A 188 1.07 16.66 -11.46
CA CYS A 188 1.96 16.31 -10.36
C CYS A 188 3.05 15.31 -10.80
N ALA A 189 2.71 14.41 -11.73
CA ALA A 189 3.68 13.50 -12.34
C ALA A 189 4.72 14.27 -13.18
N MET A 190 4.25 15.23 -13.98
CA MET A 190 5.09 16.05 -14.85
C MET A 190 6.07 16.89 -14.06
N MET A 191 5.57 17.68 -13.09
CA MET A 191 6.41 18.54 -12.27
C MET A 191 7.47 17.73 -11.51
N ALA A 192 7.08 16.60 -10.91
CA ALA A 192 8.03 15.71 -10.27
C ALA A 192 9.07 15.14 -11.25
N ALA A 193 8.67 14.83 -12.49
CA ALA A 193 9.58 14.30 -13.51
C ALA A 193 10.59 15.36 -13.96
N ILE A 194 10.16 16.62 -14.05
CA ILE A 194 11.02 17.75 -14.38
C ILE A 194 12.00 18.01 -13.24
N GLU A 195 11.52 18.19 -12.00
CA GLU A 195 12.36 18.45 -10.83
C GLU A 195 13.44 17.36 -10.64
N LEU A 196 13.09 16.10 -10.87
CA LEU A 196 13.98 14.95 -10.70
C LEU A 196 14.81 14.60 -11.95
N GLY A 197 14.70 15.35 -13.05
CA GLY A 197 15.48 15.11 -14.27
C GLY A 197 15.10 13.82 -15.02
N LYS A 198 13.87 13.32 -14.86
CA LYS A 198 13.40 12.07 -15.46
C LYS A 198 12.94 12.30 -16.90
N VAL A 199 13.89 12.43 -17.83
CA VAL A 199 13.63 12.70 -19.27
C VAL A 199 12.60 11.75 -19.89
N ASP A 200 12.71 10.44 -19.63
CA ASP A 200 11.80 9.44 -20.22
C ASP A 200 10.35 9.63 -19.75
N PHE A 201 10.16 10.05 -18.49
CA PHE A 201 8.86 10.36 -17.95
C PHE A 201 8.28 11.63 -18.59
N VAL A 202 9.10 12.68 -18.75
CA VAL A 202 8.68 13.91 -19.42
C VAL A 202 8.24 13.62 -20.86
N LYS A 203 9.03 12.85 -21.62
CA LYS A 203 8.71 12.42 -22.99
C LYS A 203 7.41 11.63 -23.04
N PHE A 204 7.25 10.65 -22.15
CA PHE A 204 6.04 9.81 -22.09
C PHE A 204 4.79 10.64 -21.80
N LEU A 205 4.85 11.48 -20.77
CA LEU A 205 3.73 12.34 -20.37
C LEU A 205 3.40 13.40 -21.43
N TYR A 206 4.40 13.87 -22.19
CA TYR A 206 4.21 14.80 -23.31
C TYR A 206 3.38 14.20 -24.43
N VAL A 207 3.68 12.95 -24.80
CA VAL A 207 2.90 12.22 -25.82
C VAL A 207 1.45 12.01 -25.36
N LEU A 208 1.23 11.79 -24.06
CA LEU A 208 -0.11 11.56 -23.51
C LEU A 208 -0.98 12.82 -23.39
N ALA A 209 -0.40 13.98 -23.04
CA ALA A 209 -1.15 15.20 -22.77
C ALA A 209 -0.38 16.47 -23.15
N PRO A 210 -0.22 16.75 -24.46
CA PRO A 210 0.72 17.77 -24.94
C PRO A 210 0.36 19.23 -24.60
N THR A 211 -0.89 19.54 -24.21
CA THR A 211 -1.42 20.92 -24.33
C THR A 211 -1.85 21.62 -23.04
N SER A 212 -1.82 20.99 -21.86
CA SER A 212 -2.34 21.64 -20.62
C SER A 212 -1.35 21.77 -19.46
N PHE A 213 -0.19 21.11 -19.51
CA PHE A 213 0.76 21.05 -18.37
C PHE A 213 2.20 21.46 -18.74
N PHE A 214 2.43 21.78 -20.02
CA PHE A 214 3.71 22.22 -20.54
C PHE A 214 3.67 23.72 -20.74
N ASP A 215 3.59 24.47 -19.65
CA ASP A 215 3.69 25.92 -19.68
C ASP A 215 5.15 26.37 -19.44
N TRP A 216 5.39 27.68 -19.50
CA TRP A 216 6.73 28.25 -19.27
C TRP A 216 7.34 27.84 -17.91
N GLN A 217 6.52 27.47 -16.92
CA GLN A 217 6.97 27.00 -15.59
C GLN A 217 7.80 25.71 -15.71
N ALA A 218 7.36 24.78 -16.56
CA ALA A 218 8.09 23.53 -16.81
C ALA A 218 9.51 23.78 -17.34
N MET A 219 9.66 24.74 -18.25
CA MET A 219 10.96 25.11 -18.82
C MET A 219 11.85 25.79 -17.77
N HIS A 220 11.30 26.73 -16.99
CA HIS A 220 12.03 27.41 -15.91
C HIS A 220 12.52 26.43 -14.86
N CYS A 221 11.67 25.46 -14.49
CA CYS A 221 12.01 24.43 -13.52
C CYS A 221 13.15 23.53 -14.04
N ALA A 222 13.06 23.07 -15.30
CA ALA A 222 14.13 22.28 -15.91
C ALA A 222 15.46 23.06 -16.00
N ALA A 223 15.40 24.32 -16.43
CA ALA A 223 16.55 25.20 -16.56
C ALA A 223 17.20 25.52 -15.20
N GLY A 224 16.40 25.84 -14.18
CA GLY A 224 16.88 26.16 -12.84
C GLY A 224 17.47 24.97 -12.07
N HIS A 225 17.13 23.73 -12.47
CA HIS A 225 17.71 22.50 -11.91
C HIS A 225 18.84 21.91 -12.78
N GLY A 226 19.16 22.50 -13.93
CA GLY A 226 20.25 22.04 -14.79
C GLY A 226 19.89 20.84 -15.66
N HIS A 227 18.61 20.55 -15.87
CA HIS A 227 18.17 19.40 -16.67
C HIS A 227 18.16 19.71 -18.16
N PHE A 228 19.36 19.86 -18.74
CA PHE A 228 19.54 20.30 -20.13
C PHE A 228 18.79 19.44 -21.16
N ASP A 229 18.78 18.11 -21.00
CA ASP A 229 18.05 17.20 -21.89
C ASP A 229 16.54 17.46 -21.90
N ILE A 230 15.98 17.86 -20.75
CA ILE A 230 14.57 18.25 -20.65
C ILE A 230 14.35 19.61 -21.31
N VAL A 231 15.22 20.60 -21.05
CA VAL A 231 15.14 21.92 -21.70
C VAL A 231 15.18 21.79 -23.22
N LYS A 232 16.14 21.02 -23.74
CA LYS A 232 16.27 20.74 -25.17
C LYS A 232 15.01 20.08 -25.72
N PHE A 233 14.52 19.03 -25.05
CA PHE A 233 13.29 18.33 -25.47
C PHE A 233 12.08 19.28 -25.50
N LEU A 234 11.87 20.07 -24.45
CA LEU A 234 10.76 21.02 -24.38
C LEU A 234 10.90 22.14 -25.42
N HIS A 235 12.11 22.62 -25.69
CA HIS A 235 12.38 23.65 -26.69
C HIS A 235 12.07 23.18 -28.12
N GLU A 236 12.47 21.95 -28.46
CA GLU A 236 12.22 21.37 -29.78
C GLU A 236 10.73 21.03 -30.03
N ASN A 237 9.94 20.86 -28.96
CA ASN A 237 8.56 20.36 -29.05
C ASN A 237 7.51 21.41 -28.63
N ARG A 238 7.88 22.68 -28.39
CA ARG A 238 6.93 23.74 -27.99
C ARG A 238 7.15 25.03 -28.76
N GLU A 239 6.05 25.73 -29.04
CA GLU A 239 6.08 26.97 -29.85
C GLU A 239 6.37 28.24 -29.02
N GLU A 240 6.25 28.17 -27.69
CA GLU A 240 6.40 29.33 -26.80
C GLU A 240 7.87 29.76 -26.60
N GLY A 241 8.83 28.87 -26.92
CA GLY A 241 10.27 29.12 -26.85
C GLY A 241 10.84 29.29 -25.43
N CYS A 242 12.17 29.47 -25.35
CA CYS A 242 12.83 29.91 -24.11
C CYS A 242 12.62 31.42 -23.95
N GLY A 243 11.83 31.83 -22.96
CA GLY A 243 11.71 33.24 -22.59
C GLY A 243 13.01 33.78 -21.99
N SER A 244 13.20 35.09 -21.98
CA SER A 244 14.34 35.75 -21.31
C SER A 244 14.44 35.39 -19.82
N THR A 245 13.30 35.07 -19.20
CA THR A 245 13.20 34.56 -17.84
C THR A 245 13.81 33.17 -17.69
N THR A 246 13.65 32.25 -18.66
CA THR A 246 14.25 30.91 -18.59
C THR A 246 15.77 30.99 -18.52
N VAL A 247 16.36 31.87 -19.35
CA VAL A 247 17.80 32.10 -19.41
C VAL A 247 18.30 32.71 -18.10
N SER A 248 17.55 33.63 -17.48
CA SER A 248 17.93 34.20 -16.18
C SER A 248 17.92 33.14 -15.07
N TYR A 249 16.93 32.24 -15.04
CA TYR A 249 16.89 31.12 -14.08
C TYR A 249 18.09 30.18 -14.24
N ALA A 250 18.43 29.78 -15.47
CA ALA A 250 19.61 28.96 -15.73
C ALA A 250 20.90 29.67 -15.30
N HIS A 251 21.02 30.97 -15.59
CA HIS A 251 22.19 31.78 -15.24
C HIS A 251 22.33 31.95 -13.72
N GLU A 252 21.25 32.27 -13.01
CA GLU A 252 21.22 32.42 -11.55
C GLU A 252 21.56 31.09 -10.83
N SER A 253 21.14 29.96 -11.39
CA SER A 253 21.50 28.62 -10.88
C SER A 253 22.87 28.10 -11.34
N GLY A 254 23.60 28.82 -12.20
CA GLY A 254 24.95 28.45 -12.66
C GLY A 254 24.99 27.39 -13.77
N HIS A 255 23.88 27.18 -14.49
CA HIS A 255 23.77 26.21 -15.59
C HIS A 255 24.11 26.85 -16.93
N HIS A 256 25.41 27.11 -17.14
CA HIS A 256 25.92 27.83 -18.31
C HIS A 256 25.69 27.12 -19.65
N ASP A 257 25.70 25.78 -19.64
CA ASP A 257 25.39 24.93 -20.79
C ASP A 257 23.96 25.15 -21.32
N ILE A 258 23.01 25.44 -20.43
CA ILE A 258 21.64 25.79 -20.80
C ILE A 258 21.53 27.23 -21.33
N VAL A 259 22.37 28.14 -20.84
CA VAL A 259 22.40 29.55 -21.29
C VAL A 259 23.02 29.69 -22.67
N ASP A 260 24.02 28.87 -22.97
CA ASP A 260 24.77 28.90 -24.24
C ASP A 260 24.01 28.24 -25.41
N TYR A 261 23.03 27.38 -25.11
CA TYR A 261 22.18 26.68 -26.08
C TYR A 261 21.02 27.55 -26.57
#